data_AF-A0A2D4IVJ1-F1
#
_entry.id   AF-A0A2D4IVJ1-F1
#
_cell.length_a   1.000
_cell.length_b   1.000
_cell.length_c   1.000
_cell.angle_alpha   90.00
_cell.angle_beta   90.00
_cell.angle_gamma   90.00
#
_symmetry.space_group_name_H-M   'P 1'
#
loop_
_entity.id
_entity.type
_entity.pdbx_description
1 polymer ?
#
loop_
_entity_poly.entity_id
_entity_poly.type
_entity_poly.pdbx_seq_one_letter_code
_entity_poly.pdbx_strand_id
1 'polypeptide(L)'
;MRGSKSPSFNSPLFSRQVENEYGSYYACDYDYMRHLLAVFRLYLGKEVVLFTTDGIKESELKCGTLQDLYATVDFGSETNETRAFEQQRLIEPRGPLVNSEYYTGWLDYWGEPHSTKSTTVVTNGLQKILELGANVNMYMFQGGTNFGYWSGADYKDKYYPITTSYDYDAPLSEAGDPTEKLYDIRAIIGKFQLVPAGPMPPPTPKFSYGYISLPLRVAFLDILSLLSPGLPFHSSFPLTFETVMQTHGFMLYRTVLPDDILQPVLLSVLENGIHDLAYVLLNGEYKGTLERDRVNAINITGQLGDSLDFLVESMGHINFGANNSDFKGLTHNITLGSTILSNWLIYPLDIDSAVAQEWPPYVPQSNSTAGPAFYTGVFKTPGINYDTYVKFPGWSKGQIWINGFNLG
;
A
#
# COMPACT_ATOMS: atom_id res chain seq x y z
N MET A 1 -20.29 -40.28 -4.07
CA MET A 1 -21.19 -39.62 -5.04
C MET A 1 -21.79 -38.38 -4.39
N ARG A 2 -21.11 -37.23 -4.48
CA ARG A 2 -21.75 -35.91 -4.31
C ARG A 2 -21.79 -35.33 -5.71
N GLY A 3 -23.01 -35.06 -6.20
CA GLY A 3 -23.26 -34.70 -7.58
C GLY A 3 -22.49 -33.45 -7.97
N SER A 4 -21.80 -33.53 -9.11
CA SER A 4 -21.37 -32.39 -9.90
C SER A 4 -22.60 -31.55 -10.23
N LYS A 5 -22.79 -30.44 -9.52
CA LYS A 5 -23.62 -29.37 -10.04
C LYS A 5 -22.77 -28.69 -11.11
N SER A 6 -23.20 -28.78 -12.37
CA SER A 6 -22.77 -27.86 -13.42
C SER A 6 -22.83 -26.42 -12.88
N PRO A 7 -22.03 -25.47 -13.38
CA PRO A 7 -22.13 -24.09 -12.94
C PRO A 7 -23.49 -23.63 -13.45
N SER A 8 -24.47 -23.49 -12.55
CA SER A 8 -25.69 -22.79 -12.90
C SER A 8 -25.27 -21.38 -13.28
N PHE A 9 -25.68 -20.89 -14.45
CA PHE A 9 -25.53 -19.51 -14.92
C PHE A 9 -26.04 -18.42 -13.93
N ASN A 10 -26.52 -18.81 -12.75
CA ASN A 10 -26.87 -17.95 -11.62
C ASN A 10 -25.76 -17.75 -10.59
N SER A 11 -24.57 -18.31 -10.78
CA SER A 11 -23.41 -17.96 -9.95
C SER A 11 -22.73 -16.73 -10.58
N PRO A 12 -22.44 -15.65 -9.82
CA PRO A 12 -21.58 -14.55 -10.30
C PRO A 12 -20.13 -15.04 -10.61
N LEU A 13 -19.88 -16.27 -10.18
CA LEU A 13 -18.82 -17.24 -10.39
C LEU A 13 -18.37 -17.70 -11.78
N PHE A 14 -17.93 -16.89 -12.76
CA PHE A 14 -17.64 -17.43 -14.11
C PHE A 14 -16.16 -17.71 -14.48
N SER A 15 -15.19 -16.95 -13.98
CA SER A 15 -13.75 -17.19 -14.22
C SER A 15 -12.88 -16.85 -13.00
N ARG A 16 -11.66 -17.38 -12.94
CA ARG A 16 -10.66 -17.09 -11.90
C ARG A 16 -9.26 -16.94 -12.49
N GLN A 17 -8.58 -15.87 -12.13
CA GLN A 17 -7.17 -15.70 -12.44
C GLN A 17 -6.33 -16.64 -11.54
N VAL A 18 -5.26 -17.19 -12.09
CA VAL A 18 -4.23 -17.94 -11.38
C VAL A 18 -2.95 -17.13 -11.47
N GLU A 19 -2.39 -16.77 -10.32
CA GLU A 19 -1.30 -15.77 -10.23
C GLU A 19 -1.70 -14.38 -10.79
N ASN A 20 -0.79 -13.42 -10.76
CA ASN A 20 -0.96 -12.07 -11.28
C ASN A 20 0.35 -11.58 -11.91
N GLU A 21 0.35 -11.38 -13.23
CA GLU A 21 1.52 -10.94 -14.00
C GLU A 21 2.79 -11.72 -13.65
N TYR A 22 2.68 -13.05 -13.52
CA TYR A 22 3.82 -13.89 -13.13
C TYR A 22 4.98 -13.79 -14.13
N GLY A 23 4.69 -13.45 -15.38
CA GLY A 23 5.67 -13.12 -16.40
C GLY A 23 6.57 -11.93 -16.09
N SER A 24 6.07 -10.97 -15.31
CA SER A 24 6.82 -9.81 -14.82
C SER A 24 7.76 -10.18 -13.66
N TYR A 25 7.66 -11.40 -13.13
CA TYR A 25 8.44 -11.89 -12.04
C TYR A 25 9.66 -12.70 -12.50
N TYR A 26 10.82 -12.48 -11.86
CA TYR A 26 12.11 -13.00 -12.36
C TYR A 26 12.24 -14.53 -12.33
N ALA A 27 11.47 -15.22 -11.49
CA ALA A 27 11.69 -16.64 -11.21
C ALA A 27 11.34 -17.56 -12.39
N CYS A 28 10.28 -17.23 -13.16
CA CYS A 28 9.83 -18.02 -14.31
C CYS A 28 9.67 -19.54 -13.98
N ASP A 29 9.16 -19.86 -12.79
CA ASP A 29 9.00 -21.22 -12.29
C ASP A 29 7.64 -21.82 -12.72
N TYR A 30 7.68 -22.69 -13.72
CA TYR A 30 6.47 -23.38 -14.18
C TYR A 30 6.01 -24.52 -13.26
N ASP A 31 6.87 -25.06 -12.37
CA ASP A 31 6.42 -26.05 -11.38
C ASP A 31 5.53 -25.37 -10.33
N TYR A 32 5.86 -24.13 -9.96
CA TYR A 32 4.99 -23.28 -9.17
C TYR A 32 3.63 -23.03 -9.86
N MET A 33 3.62 -22.60 -11.11
CA MET A 33 2.38 -22.37 -11.86
C MET A 33 1.55 -23.65 -12.01
N ARG A 34 2.18 -24.81 -12.28
CA ARG A 34 1.51 -26.11 -12.33
C ARG A 34 0.93 -26.51 -10.97
N HIS A 35 1.64 -26.22 -9.88
CA HIS A 35 1.15 -26.45 -8.53
C HIS A 35 -0.13 -25.64 -8.26
N LEU A 36 -0.13 -24.34 -8.57
CA LEU A 36 -1.31 -23.50 -8.43
C LEU A 36 -2.48 -24.00 -9.26
N LEU A 37 -2.25 -24.32 -10.54
CA LEU A 37 -3.27 -24.92 -11.40
C LEU A 37 -3.87 -26.19 -10.74
N ALA A 38 -3.04 -27.10 -10.22
CA ALA A 38 -3.51 -28.32 -9.57
C ALA A 38 -4.36 -28.01 -8.32
N VAL A 39 -3.94 -27.05 -7.49
CA VAL A 39 -4.70 -26.60 -6.31
C VAL A 39 -6.04 -25.99 -6.71
N PHE A 40 -6.07 -25.08 -7.69
CA PHE A 40 -7.32 -24.48 -8.16
C PHE A 40 -8.27 -25.54 -8.72
N ARG A 41 -7.76 -26.50 -9.51
CA ARG A 41 -8.57 -27.60 -10.05
C ARG A 41 -9.09 -28.55 -8.98
N LEU A 42 -8.35 -28.76 -7.90
CA LEU A 42 -8.79 -29.57 -6.76
C LEU A 42 -10.02 -28.97 -6.07
N TYR A 43 -10.02 -27.64 -5.85
CA TYR A 43 -11.09 -26.97 -5.10
C TYR A 43 -12.25 -26.46 -5.96
N LEU A 44 -11.98 -26.01 -7.18
CA LEU A 44 -12.97 -25.39 -8.07
C LEU A 44 -13.51 -26.35 -9.14
N GLY A 45 -12.87 -27.51 -9.30
CA GLY A 45 -13.21 -28.48 -10.35
C GLY A 45 -12.74 -28.05 -11.74
N LYS A 46 -13.20 -28.80 -12.75
CA LYS A 46 -12.74 -28.66 -14.14
C LYS A 46 -13.55 -27.66 -14.98
N GLU A 47 -14.72 -27.26 -14.51
CA GLU A 47 -15.66 -26.45 -15.29
C GLU A 47 -15.38 -24.94 -15.20
N VAL A 48 -14.73 -24.48 -14.13
CA VAL A 48 -14.36 -23.06 -13.97
C VAL A 48 -13.28 -22.68 -14.98
N VAL A 49 -13.48 -21.57 -15.68
CA VAL A 49 -12.45 -21.00 -16.56
C VAL A 49 -11.34 -20.43 -15.69
N LEU A 50 -10.14 -20.99 -15.82
CA LEU A 50 -8.94 -20.46 -15.18
C LEU A 50 -8.12 -19.73 -16.25
N PHE A 51 -7.58 -18.58 -15.90
CA PHE A 51 -6.82 -17.73 -16.81
C PHE A 51 -5.59 -17.12 -16.12
N THR A 52 -4.64 -16.62 -16.91
CA THR A 52 -3.53 -15.78 -16.44
C THR A 52 -3.64 -14.40 -17.07
N THR A 53 -3.03 -13.40 -16.45
CA THR A 53 -2.91 -12.04 -16.99
C THR A 53 -1.46 -11.63 -16.91
N ASP A 54 -0.92 -11.14 -18.02
CA ASP A 54 0.44 -10.66 -18.14
C ASP A 54 0.50 -9.49 -19.15
N GLY A 55 1.46 -8.60 -18.96
CA GLY A 55 1.76 -7.56 -19.93
C GLY A 55 2.13 -8.10 -21.32
N ILE A 56 2.07 -7.22 -22.31
CA ILE A 56 2.20 -7.60 -23.74
C ILE A 56 3.64 -7.84 -24.21
N LYS A 57 4.64 -7.92 -23.31
CA LYS A 57 6.01 -8.23 -23.71
C LYS A 57 6.17 -9.73 -23.92
N GLU A 58 6.94 -10.11 -24.93
CA GLU A 58 7.24 -11.52 -25.22
C GLU A 58 7.84 -12.24 -24.00
N SER A 59 8.72 -11.57 -23.24
CA SER A 59 9.31 -12.13 -22.02
C SER A 59 8.30 -12.42 -20.92
N GLU A 60 7.30 -11.54 -20.76
CA GLU A 60 6.26 -11.67 -19.75
C GLU A 60 5.34 -12.82 -20.13
N LEU A 61 4.79 -12.81 -21.34
CA LEU A 61 3.93 -13.90 -21.84
C LEU A 61 4.63 -15.25 -21.86
N LYS A 62 5.93 -15.29 -22.15
CA LYS A 62 6.71 -16.53 -22.10
C LYS A 62 6.63 -17.14 -20.70
N CYS A 63 6.91 -16.38 -19.64
CA CYS A 63 7.02 -16.90 -18.27
C CYS A 63 5.70 -16.96 -17.50
N GLY A 64 4.72 -16.12 -17.84
CA GLY A 64 3.45 -16.02 -17.12
C GLY A 64 2.35 -16.97 -17.59
N THR A 65 2.49 -17.55 -18.78
CA THR A 65 1.45 -18.40 -19.38
C THR A 65 1.71 -19.90 -19.14
N LEU A 66 0.63 -20.69 -19.05
CA LEU A 66 0.70 -22.13 -18.83
C LEU A 66 -0.41 -22.84 -19.59
N GLN A 67 -0.09 -23.99 -20.20
CA GLN A 67 -1.09 -24.88 -20.77
C GLN A 67 -2.22 -25.19 -19.77
N ASP A 68 -3.46 -25.18 -20.24
CA ASP A 68 -4.71 -25.37 -19.47
C ASP A 68 -5.16 -24.19 -18.58
N LEU A 69 -4.42 -23.06 -18.65
CA LEU A 69 -4.86 -21.74 -18.24
C LEU A 69 -5.01 -20.87 -19.50
N TYR A 70 -6.14 -20.18 -19.65
CA TYR A 70 -6.34 -19.29 -20.79
C TYR A 70 -5.48 -18.02 -20.64
N ALA A 71 -4.64 -17.67 -21.61
CA ALA A 71 -3.80 -16.47 -21.50
C ALA A 71 -4.58 -15.20 -21.88
N THR A 72 -4.63 -14.24 -20.96
CA THR A 72 -5.12 -12.88 -21.19
C THR A 72 -3.98 -11.88 -21.10
N VAL A 73 -4.19 -10.66 -21.58
CA VAL A 73 -3.19 -9.59 -21.52
C VAL A 73 -3.73 -8.41 -20.73
N ASP A 74 -2.84 -7.57 -20.21
CA ASP A 74 -3.18 -6.22 -19.76
C ASP A 74 -2.46 -5.14 -20.58
N PHE A 75 -3.08 -3.97 -20.66
CA PHE A 75 -2.48 -2.77 -21.24
C PHE A 75 -3.35 -1.53 -21.03
N GLY A 76 -2.70 -0.37 -20.92
CA GLY A 76 -3.36 0.92 -20.71
C GLY A 76 -3.91 1.57 -21.98
N SER A 77 -4.58 2.71 -21.77
CA SER A 77 -5.24 3.50 -22.82
C SER A 77 -4.34 4.12 -23.88
N GLU A 78 -3.02 4.10 -23.68
CA GLU A 78 -2.03 4.66 -24.62
C GLU A 78 -1.40 3.60 -25.53
N THR A 79 -1.70 2.32 -25.28
CA THR A 79 -1.18 1.21 -26.06
C THR A 79 -1.96 1.03 -27.37
N ASN A 80 -1.27 0.62 -28.44
CA ASN A 80 -1.94 0.19 -29.66
C ASN A 80 -2.67 -1.14 -29.43
N GLU A 81 -3.99 -1.08 -29.43
CA GLU A 81 -4.89 -2.15 -29.01
C GLU A 81 -4.81 -3.36 -29.94
N THR A 82 -4.74 -3.12 -31.26
CA THR A 82 -4.56 -4.19 -32.26
C THR A 82 -3.26 -4.95 -32.02
N ARG A 83 -2.15 -4.22 -31.84
CA ARG A 83 -0.83 -4.83 -31.61
C ARG A 83 -0.78 -5.60 -30.28
N ALA A 84 -1.42 -5.08 -29.24
CA ALA A 84 -1.52 -5.76 -27.96
C ALA A 84 -2.25 -7.12 -28.09
N PHE A 85 -3.39 -7.14 -28.78
CA PHE A 85 -4.14 -8.37 -29.00
C PHE A 85 -3.48 -9.33 -30.01
N GLU A 86 -2.66 -8.83 -30.92
CA GLU A 86 -1.78 -9.69 -31.73
C GLU A 86 -0.82 -10.49 -30.85
N GLN A 87 -0.29 -9.92 -29.76
CA GLN A 87 0.56 -10.67 -28.81
C GLN A 87 -0.23 -11.76 -28.09
N GLN A 88 -1.46 -11.47 -27.64
CA GLN A 88 -2.33 -12.50 -27.07
C GLN A 88 -2.56 -13.64 -28.07
N ARG A 89 -2.75 -13.33 -29.36
CA ARG A 89 -2.99 -14.33 -30.42
C ARG A 89 -1.80 -15.24 -30.73
N LEU A 90 -0.58 -14.83 -30.39
CA LEU A 90 0.59 -15.70 -30.50
C LEU A 90 0.54 -16.86 -29.50
N ILE A 91 -0.04 -16.62 -28.32
CA ILE A 91 -0.19 -17.63 -27.26
C ILE A 91 -1.53 -18.36 -27.36
N GLU A 92 -2.60 -17.61 -27.65
CA GLU A 92 -3.98 -18.08 -27.78
C GLU A 92 -4.51 -17.82 -29.20
N PRO A 93 -4.16 -18.66 -30.20
CA PRO A 93 -4.60 -18.48 -31.58
C PRO A 93 -6.12 -18.49 -31.77
N ARG A 94 -6.87 -19.01 -30.79
CA ARG A 94 -8.33 -19.09 -30.78
C ARG A 94 -8.85 -18.70 -29.41
N GLY A 95 -10.12 -18.31 -29.34
CA GLY A 95 -10.77 -17.88 -28.09
C GLY A 95 -10.99 -16.37 -28.03
N PRO A 96 -11.58 -15.85 -26.94
CA PRO A 96 -11.87 -14.42 -26.80
C PRO A 96 -10.61 -13.57 -26.66
N LEU A 97 -10.59 -12.39 -27.29
CA LEU A 97 -9.65 -11.35 -26.88
C LEU A 97 -10.07 -10.83 -25.51
N VAL A 98 -9.10 -10.64 -24.60
CA VAL A 98 -9.38 -10.18 -23.23
C VAL A 98 -8.26 -9.25 -22.79
N ASN A 99 -8.61 -7.98 -22.52
CA ASN A 99 -7.78 -7.10 -21.73
C ASN A 99 -8.26 -7.16 -20.27
N SER A 100 -7.51 -7.85 -19.42
CA SER A 100 -7.89 -8.08 -18.02
C SER A 100 -7.61 -6.90 -17.10
N GLU A 101 -6.76 -5.95 -17.52
CA GLU A 101 -6.54 -4.68 -16.81
C GLU A 101 -6.37 -3.52 -17.80
N TYR A 102 -7.48 -2.88 -18.12
CA TYR A 102 -7.49 -1.66 -18.90
C TYR A 102 -7.35 -0.44 -17.99
N TYR A 103 -6.14 0.12 -17.95
CA TYR A 103 -5.79 1.22 -17.04
C TYR A 103 -6.55 2.52 -17.35
N THR A 104 -7.52 2.89 -16.51
CA THR A 104 -8.37 4.11 -16.67
C THR A 104 -7.71 5.38 -16.12
N GLY A 105 -6.62 5.19 -15.39
CA GLY A 105 -5.88 6.16 -14.62
C GLY A 105 -4.58 5.51 -14.12
N TRP A 106 -4.02 5.95 -12.99
CA TRP A 106 -2.81 5.33 -12.43
C TRP A 106 -2.69 5.59 -10.93
N LEU A 107 -1.84 4.82 -10.25
CA LEU A 107 -1.55 4.96 -8.82
C LEU A 107 -0.59 6.12 -8.52
N ASP A 108 -0.62 6.61 -7.29
CA ASP A 108 0.17 7.74 -6.83
C ASP A 108 1.21 7.36 -5.77
N TYR A 109 2.30 8.13 -5.72
CA TYR A 109 3.33 8.02 -4.71
C TYR A 109 3.45 9.31 -3.90
N TRP A 110 3.80 9.18 -2.62
CA TRP A 110 4.06 10.34 -1.78
C TRP A 110 5.20 11.21 -2.33
N GLY A 111 4.90 12.49 -2.55
CA GLY A 111 5.85 13.49 -3.06
C GLY A 111 5.84 13.65 -4.58
N GLU A 112 5.09 12.84 -5.31
CA GLU A 112 4.90 12.96 -6.76
C GLU A 112 3.58 13.68 -7.10
N PRO A 113 3.45 14.25 -8.31
CA PRO A 113 2.18 14.80 -8.79
C PRO A 113 1.10 13.72 -8.90
N HIS A 114 -0.16 14.09 -8.62
CA HIS A 114 -1.32 13.21 -8.83
C HIS A 114 -1.41 12.76 -10.29
N SER A 115 -1.50 11.45 -10.49
CA SER A 115 -1.59 10.80 -11.78
C SER A 115 -2.99 10.97 -12.36
N THR A 116 -3.06 11.51 -13.58
CA THR A 116 -4.33 11.66 -14.31
C THR A 116 -4.21 11.12 -15.73
N LYS A 117 -5.33 10.62 -16.26
CA LYS A 117 -5.47 10.16 -17.64
C LYS A 117 -6.66 10.83 -18.30
N SER A 118 -6.44 11.34 -19.50
CA SER A 118 -7.48 12.02 -20.29
C SER A 118 -8.66 11.09 -20.56
N THR A 119 -9.87 11.56 -20.23
CA THR A 119 -11.14 10.88 -20.54
C THR A 119 -11.24 10.50 -22.02
N THR A 120 -10.79 11.36 -22.94
CA THR A 120 -10.83 11.10 -24.37
C THR A 120 -9.91 9.95 -24.78
N VAL A 121 -8.73 9.84 -24.17
CA VAL A 121 -7.79 8.75 -24.45
C VAL A 121 -8.37 7.43 -23.94
N VAL A 122 -8.93 7.42 -22.73
CA VAL A 122 -9.58 6.24 -22.13
C VAL A 122 -10.80 5.78 -22.94
N THR A 123 -11.65 6.71 -23.37
CA THR A 123 -12.86 6.34 -24.13
C THR A 123 -12.57 5.91 -25.56
N ASN A 124 -11.57 6.50 -26.21
CA ASN A 124 -11.13 6.06 -27.54
C ASN A 124 -10.52 4.65 -27.51
N GLY A 125 -9.68 4.36 -26.51
CA GLY A 125 -9.11 3.02 -26.35
C GLY A 125 -10.19 1.98 -26.05
N LEU A 126 -11.10 2.28 -25.12
CA LEU A 126 -12.26 1.43 -24.83
C LEU A 126 -13.10 1.15 -26.09
N GLN A 127 -13.42 2.18 -26.88
CA GLN A 127 -14.22 2.00 -28.09
C GLN A 127 -13.55 1.03 -29.06
N LYS A 128 -12.25 1.16 -29.31
CA LYS A 128 -11.52 0.26 -30.21
C LYS A 128 -11.45 -1.17 -29.68
N ILE A 129 -11.22 -1.36 -28.37
CA ILE A 129 -11.23 -2.68 -27.74
C ILE A 129 -12.59 -3.37 -28.00
N LEU A 130 -13.70 -2.64 -27.83
CA LEU A 130 -15.05 -3.15 -28.08
C LEU A 130 -15.33 -3.38 -29.58
N GLU A 131 -14.82 -2.54 -30.48
CA GLU A 131 -14.92 -2.74 -31.94
C GLU A 131 -14.21 -4.01 -32.42
N LEU A 132 -13.13 -4.41 -31.74
CA LEU A 132 -12.44 -5.68 -31.97
C LEU A 132 -13.20 -6.91 -31.43
N GLY A 133 -14.33 -6.69 -30.75
CA GLY A 133 -15.09 -7.75 -30.08
C GLY A 133 -14.38 -8.35 -28.87
N ALA A 134 -13.43 -7.61 -28.29
CA ALA A 134 -12.68 -8.05 -27.12
C ALA A 134 -13.47 -7.82 -25.83
N ASN A 135 -13.16 -8.62 -24.82
CA ASN A 135 -13.61 -8.43 -23.45
C ASN A 135 -12.63 -7.50 -22.74
N VAL A 136 -13.13 -6.71 -21.80
CA VAL A 136 -12.32 -5.73 -21.08
C VAL A 136 -12.76 -5.60 -19.63
N ASN A 137 -11.79 -5.54 -18.73
CA ASN A 137 -11.97 -5.16 -17.35
C ASN A 137 -11.26 -3.82 -17.09
N MET A 138 -11.97 -2.86 -16.50
CA MET A 138 -11.45 -1.51 -16.25
C MET A 138 -10.74 -1.46 -14.91
N TYR A 139 -9.42 -1.23 -14.94
CA TYR A 139 -8.58 -1.12 -13.75
C TYR A 139 -8.19 0.36 -13.54
N MET A 140 -8.66 1.09 -12.55
CA MET A 140 -9.76 0.78 -11.65
C MET A 140 -11.06 1.42 -12.13
N PHE A 141 -12.19 0.73 -12.04
CA PHE A 141 -13.49 1.37 -12.21
C PHE A 141 -13.84 2.31 -11.04
N GLN A 142 -13.49 1.90 -9.83
CA GLN A 142 -13.39 2.69 -8.62
C GLN A 142 -12.19 2.16 -7.84
N GLY A 143 -11.24 3.03 -7.47
CA GLY A 143 -10.08 2.58 -6.69
C GLY A 143 -10.33 2.61 -5.19
N GLY A 144 -10.75 3.75 -4.63
CA GLY A 144 -11.11 3.88 -3.21
C GLY A 144 -9.95 4.34 -2.33
N THR A 145 -9.77 3.70 -1.17
CA THR A 145 -8.82 4.12 -0.12
C THR A 145 -8.03 2.95 0.45
N ASN A 146 -6.72 3.13 0.58
CA ASN A 146 -5.82 2.25 1.33
C ASN A 146 -5.87 2.62 2.83
N PHE A 147 -6.93 2.21 3.53
CA PHE A 147 -7.06 2.50 4.97
C PHE A 147 -5.95 1.87 5.81
N GLY A 148 -5.71 2.41 7.00
CA GLY A 148 -4.72 1.87 7.94
C GLY A 148 -3.32 1.83 7.35
N TYR A 149 -2.75 0.65 7.25
CA TYR A 149 -1.40 0.42 6.73
C TYR A 149 -1.40 -0.43 5.45
N TRP A 150 -2.53 -0.44 4.72
CA TRP A 150 -2.72 -1.32 3.56
C TRP A 150 -2.09 -0.81 2.25
N SER A 151 -1.53 0.39 2.24
CA SER A 151 -0.78 0.90 1.07
C SER A 151 0.45 0.04 0.80
N GLY A 152 0.67 -0.30 -0.47
CA GLY A 152 1.92 -0.93 -0.91
C GLY A 152 3.00 0.10 -1.23
N ALA A 153 4.03 -0.36 -1.92
CA ALA A 153 5.09 0.46 -2.46
C ALA A 153 5.64 -0.12 -3.77
N ASP A 154 6.31 0.72 -4.55
CA ASP A 154 7.12 0.30 -5.68
C ASP A 154 8.60 0.53 -5.42
N TYR A 155 9.45 -0.17 -6.17
CA TYR A 155 10.87 0.13 -6.25
C TYR A 155 11.28 0.46 -7.69
N LYS A 156 11.66 1.71 -7.93
CA LYS A 156 12.06 2.24 -9.24
C LYS A 156 13.36 3.03 -9.06
N ASP A 157 14.47 2.32 -9.00
CA ASP A 157 15.80 2.80 -8.57
C ASP A 157 15.89 3.27 -7.11
N LYS A 158 14.75 3.61 -6.50
CA LYS A 158 14.55 3.94 -5.09
C LYS A 158 13.15 3.50 -4.65
N TYR A 159 12.92 3.47 -3.35
CA TYR A 159 11.64 3.17 -2.73
C TYR A 159 10.60 4.29 -2.95
N TYR A 160 9.39 3.88 -3.33
CA TYR A 160 8.24 4.75 -3.62
C TYR A 160 6.99 4.25 -2.87
N PRO A 161 6.65 4.84 -1.71
CA PRO A 161 5.46 4.46 -0.96
C PRO A 161 4.19 5.00 -1.64
N ILE A 162 3.19 4.12 -1.81
CA ILE A 162 1.90 4.47 -2.41
C ILE A 162 1.07 5.29 -1.41
N THR A 163 0.27 6.24 -1.90
CA THR A 163 -0.57 7.11 -1.06
C THR A 163 -1.73 6.38 -0.38
N THR A 164 -2.28 6.99 0.68
CA THR A 164 -3.52 6.54 1.33
C THR A 164 -4.69 6.56 0.36
N SER A 165 -4.85 7.65 -0.42
CA SER A 165 -5.85 7.69 -1.48
C SER A 165 -5.48 6.69 -2.58
N TYR A 166 -6.48 5.93 -3.02
CA TYR A 166 -6.42 5.12 -4.23
C TYR A 166 -7.50 5.59 -5.21
N ASP A 167 -7.74 6.92 -5.29
CA ASP A 167 -8.69 7.52 -6.24
C ASP A 167 -8.42 7.06 -7.68
N TYR A 168 -7.13 6.94 -8.02
CA TYR A 168 -6.64 6.40 -9.29
C TYR A 168 -6.99 7.26 -10.52
N ASP A 169 -7.64 8.42 -10.35
CA ASP A 169 -8.35 9.10 -11.45
C ASP A 169 -9.34 8.13 -12.14
N ALA A 170 -9.99 7.28 -11.35
CA ALA A 170 -10.94 6.29 -11.81
C ALA A 170 -12.26 6.93 -12.29
N PRO A 171 -13.10 6.21 -13.07
CA PRO A 171 -14.43 6.67 -13.47
C PRO A 171 -15.31 7.06 -12.27
N LEU A 172 -15.20 6.35 -11.15
CA LEU A 172 -15.73 6.78 -9.85
C LEU A 172 -14.57 7.27 -8.98
N SER A 173 -14.75 8.42 -8.34
CA SER A 173 -13.74 8.95 -7.41
C SER A 173 -13.54 8.03 -6.20
N GLU A 174 -12.54 8.33 -5.37
CA GLU A 174 -12.30 7.66 -4.08
C GLU A 174 -13.59 7.49 -3.25
N ALA A 175 -14.41 8.54 -3.15
CA ALA A 175 -15.68 8.51 -2.41
C ALA A 175 -16.89 7.98 -3.21
N GLY A 176 -16.66 7.43 -4.40
CA GLY A 176 -17.70 6.87 -5.25
C GLY A 176 -18.51 7.91 -6.03
N ASP A 177 -18.00 9.13 -6.19
CA ASP A 177 -18.71 10.17 -6.91
C ASP A 177 -18.62 9.93 -8.43
N PRO A 178 -19.74 9.97 -9.18
CA PRO A 178 -19.74 9.93 -10.64
C PRO A 178 -18.91 11.06 -11.28
N THR A 179 -17.86 10.72 -12.03
CA THR A 179 -17.05 11.69 -12.77
C THR A 179 -17.53 11.87 -14.22
N GLU A 180 -17.05 12.90 -14.91
CA GLU A 180 -17.26 13.04 -16.37
C GLU A 180 -16.78 11.80 -17.13
N LYS A 181 -15.66 11.20 -16.71
CA LYS A 181 -15.09 9.98 -17.29
C LYS A 181 -16.08 8.80 -17.25
N LEU A 182 -16.84 8.64 -16.16
CA LEU A 182 -17.89 7.62 -16.07
C LEU A 182 -18.99 7.82 -17.11
N TYR A 183 -19.47 9.05 -17.29
CA TYR A 183 -20.55 9.33 -18.24
C TYR A 183 -20.11 9.04 -19.68
N ASP A 184 -18.89 9.40 -20.04
CA ASP A 184 -18.35 9.16 -21.38
C ASP A 184 -18.10 7.66 -21.62
N ILE A 185 -17.54 6.94 -20.64
CA ILE A 185 -17.39 5.48 -20.69
C ILE A 185 -18.75 4.80 -20.88
N ARG A 186 -19.76 5.22 -20.12
CA ARG A 186 -21.13 4.71 -20.23
C ARG A 186 -21.71 4.95 -21.63
N ALA A 187 -21.45 6.12 -22.22
CA ALA A 187 -21.89 6.44 -23.57
C ALA A 187 -21.22 5.54 -24.62
N ILE A 188 -19.92 5.24 -24.47
CA ILE A 188 -19.22 4.28 -25.34
C ILE A 188 -19.84 2.88 -25.22
N ILE A 189 -20.01 2.36 -24.00
CA ILE A 189 -20.61 1.04 -23.77
C ILE A 189 -22.02 0.97 -24.39
N GLY A 190 -22.81 2.05 -24.30
CA GLY A 190 -24.14 2.16 -24.88
C GLY A 190 -24.19 2.03 -26.41
N LYS A 191 -23.06 2.17 -27.12
CA LYS A 191 -22.97 1.90 -28.56
C LYS A 191 -22.95 0.40 -28.89
N PHE A 192 -22.53 -0.45 -27.94
CA PHE A 192 -22.31 -1.89 -28.17
C PHE A 192 -23.35 -2.77 -27.47
N GLN A 193 -23.95 -2.29 -26.38
CA GLN A 193 -24.96 -3.04 -25.64
C GLN A 193 -25.99 -2.13 -24.96
N LEU A 194 -27.14 -2.69 -24.62
CA LEU A 194 -28.15 -1.99 -23.84
C LEU A 194 -27.66 -1.75 -22.42
N VAL A 195 -27.62 -0.48 -22.01
CA VAL A 195 -27.30 -0.10 -20.64
C VAL A 195 -28.60 0.11 -19.85
N PRO A 196 -28.70 -0.32 -18.58
CA PRO A 196 -29.90 -0.13 -17.77
C PRO A 196 -30.36 1.33 -17.76
N ALA A 197 -31.65 1.53 -18.04
CA ALA A 197 -32.29 2.84 -17.99
C ALA A 197 -32.47 3.32 -16.53
N GLY A 198 -32.63 4.63 -16.35
CA GLY A 198 -32.81 5.26 -15.04
C GLY A 198 -31.66 6.21 -14.69
N PRO A 199 -31.86 7.05 -13.66
CA PRO A 199 -30.82 7.95 -13.18
C PRO A 199 -29.67 7.14 -12.56
N MET A 200 -28.44 7.60 -12.75
CA MET A 200 -27.34 7.09 -11.94
C MET A 200 -27.49 7.59 -10.50
N PRO A 201 -27.08 6.80 -9.49
CA PRO A 201 -27.02 7.28 -8.11
C PRO A 201 -26.23 8.59 -8.05
N PRO A 202 -26.71 9.60 -7.30
CA PRO A 202 -25.98 10.85 -7.13
C PRO A 202 -24.73 10.63 -6.26
N PRO A 203 -23.75 11.56 -6.30
CA PRO A 203 -22.65 11.56 -5.34
C PRO A 203 -23.17 11.62 -3.90
N THR A 204 -22.45 11.01 -2.96
CA THR A 204 -22.84 11.07 -1.55
C THR A 204 -22.72 12.51 -1.03
N PRO A 205 -23.63 12.96 -0.16
CA PRO A 205 -23.54 14.30 0.40
C PRO A 205 -22.27 14.43 1.24
N LYS A 206 -21.52 15.51 1.01
CA LYS A 206 -20.31 15.86 1.78
C LYS A 206 -20.63 17.02 2.73
N PHE A 207 -20.05 17.01 3.93
CA PHE A 207 -20.23 18.07 4.91
C PHE A 207 -18.91 18.57 5.49
N SER A 208 -18.74 19.88 5.59
CA SER A 208 -17.59 20.47 6.27
C SER A 208 -17.90 20.63 7.76
N TYR A 209 -17.35 19.74 8.59
CA TYR A 209 -17.51 19.79 10.05
C TYR A 209 -16.70 20.92 10.73
N GLY A 210 -15.94 21.69 9.95
CA GLY A 210 -15.18 22.85 10.42
C GLY A 210 -13.82 22.49 11.02
N TYR A 211 -13.23 23.46 11.72
CA TYR A 211 -11.92 23.31 12.36
C TYR A 211 -12.05 22.58 13.70
N ILE A 212 -11.16 21.61 13.92
CA ILE A 212 -11.09 20.84 15.17
C ILE A 212 -9.70 21.08 15.78
N SER A 213 -9.67 21.56 17.02
CA SER A 213 -8.43 21.73 17.76
C SER A 213 -7.94 20.37 18.28
N LEU A 214 -6.67 20.05 18.01
CA LEU A 214 -6.00 18.83 18.45
C LEU A 214 -4.86 19.22 19.40
N PRO A 215 -5.12 19.51 20.69
CA PRO A 215 -4.06 19.74 21.66
C PRO A 215 -3.19 18.50 21.82
N LEU A 216 -1.91 18.73 22.16
CA LEU A 216 -0.99 17.66 22.55
C LEU A 216 -1.58 16.89 23.72
N ARG A 217 -1.69 15.57 23.55
CA ARG A 217 -2.23 14.67 24.58
C ARG A 217 -1.12 14.07 25.41
N VAL A 218 -0.13 13.48 24.75
CA VAL A 218 0.98 12.76 25.39
C VAL A 218 2.11 12.54 24.38
N ALA A 219 3.37 12.60 24.82
CA ALA A 219 4.50 12.17 23.99
C ALA A 219 4.51 10.65 23.83
N PHE A 220 4.99 10.17 22.69
CA PHE A 220 5.02 8.75 22.37
C PHE A 220 5.71 7.89 23.45
N LEU A 221 6.88 8.33 23.94
CA LEU A 221 7.68 7.56 24.89
C LEU A 221 7.04 7.45 26.29
N ASP A 222 6.21 8.43 26.68
CA ASP A 222 5.57 8.45 28.00
C ASP A 222 4.52 7.33 28.16
N ILE A 223 4.05 6.78 27.05
CA ILE A 223 3.05 5.69 27.01
C ILE A 223 3.58 4.42 26.36
N LEU A 224 4.91 4.26 26.25
CA LEU A 224 5.51 3.08 25.61
C LEU A 224 5.02 1.77 26.24
N SER A 225 4.83 1.72 27.56
CA SER A 225 4.31 0.53 28.25
C SER A 225 2.85 0.21 27.93
N LEU A 226 2.06 1.19 27.49
CA LEU A 226 0.70 0.98 26.99
C LEU A 226 0.73 0.46 25.55
N LEU A 227 1.60 1.03 24.71
CA LEU A 227 1.74 0.68 23.31
C LEU A 227 2.45 -0.68 23.11
N SER A 228 3.30 -1.06 24.05
CA SER A 228 4.03 -2.32 24.07
C SER A 228 3.90 -2.95 25.46
N PRO A 229 2.76 -3.62 25.75
CA PRO A 229 2.49 -4.17 27.08
C PRO A 229 3.38 -5.38 27.44
N GLY A 230 4.07 -5.96 26.46
CA GLY A 230 5.03 -7.06 26.65
C GLY A 230 6.41 -6.57 27.10
N LEU A 231 7.28 -7.53 27.45
CA LEU A 231 8.70 -7.24 27.60
C LEU A 231 9.32 -6.95 26.22
N PRO A 232 10.25 -5.98 26.11
CA PRO A 232 10.99 -5.79 24.87
C PRO A 232 11.79 -7.03 24.51
N PHE A 233 11.99 -7.24 23.21
CA PHE A 233 12.96 -8.20 22.72
C PHE A 233 14.36 -7.66 22.97
N HIS A 234 15.26 -8.51 23.47
CA HIS A 234 16.65 -8.18 23.65
C HIS A 234 17.51 -8.89 22.60
N SER A 235 18.35 -8.15 21.89
CA SER A 235 19.22 -8.70 20.84
C SER A 235 20.52 -7.93 20.74
N SER A 236 21.62 -8.61 20.39
CA SER A 236 22.90 -7.94 20.16
C SER A 236 22.87 -7.03 18.92
N PHE A 237 22.03 -7.34 17.94
CA PHE A 237 21.84 -6.58 16.69
C PHE A 237 20.34 -6.32 16.45
N PRO A 238 19.97 -5.33 15.63
CA PRO A 238 18.56 -5.07 15.32
C PRO A 238 17.87 -6.30 14.70
N LEU A 239 16.58 -6.46 14.97
CA LEU A 239 15.71 -7.48 14.37
C LEU A 239 14.69 -6.82 13.45
N THR A 240 14.31 -7.48 12.36
CA THR A 240 13.27 -6.97 11.46
C THR A 240 11.88 -7.05 12.09
N PHE A 241 10.93 -6.30 11.54
CA PHE A 241 9.53 -6.31 11.92
C PHE A 241 8.96 -7.74 11.95
N GLU A 242 9.20 -8.48 10.86
CA GLU A 242 8.72 -9.83 10.64
C GLU A 242 9.32 -10.83 11.64
N THR A 243 10.57 -10.62 12.06
CA THR A 243 11.24 -11.48 13.05
C THR A 243 10.55 -11.43 14.41
N VAL A 244 9.98 -10.27 14.78
CA VAL A 244 9.23 -10.08 16.04
C VAL A 244 7.71 -10.15 15.85
N MET A 245 7.26 -10.71 14.72
CA MET A 245 5.85 -10.93 14.38
C MET A 245 4.98 -9.66 14.32
N GLN A 246 5.57 -8.52 13.97
CA GLN A 246 4.82 -7.32 13.63
C GLN A 246 4.90 -7.10 12.12
N THR A 247 3.77 -6.86 11.45
CA THR A 247 3.75 -6.73 9.98
C THR A 247 3.63 -5.30 9.49
N HIS A 248 3.06 -4.37 10.27
CA HIS A 248 2.80 -3.00 9.83
C HIS A 248 2.98 -1.98 10.96
N GLY A 249 2.81 -0.70 10.65
CA GLY A 249 2.84 0.39 11.63
C GLY A 249 4.24 0.75 12.06
N PHE A 250 4.47 0.81 13.37
CA PHE A 250 5.67 1.39 13.96
C PHE A 250 6.35 0.46 14.95
N MET A 251 7.68 0.50 15.02
CA MET A 251 8.47 -0.25 16.01
C MET A 251 9.53 0.65 16.63
N LEU A 252 9.69 0.55 17.96
CA LEU A 252 10.75 1.29 18.64
C LEU A 252 11.97 0.40 18.85
N TYR A 253 13.13 0.87 18.41
CA TYR A 253 14.44 0.27 18.70
C TYR A 253 15.20 1.19 19.63
N ARG A 254 15.64 0.65 20.77
CA ARG A 254 16.37 1.39 21.80
C ARG A 254 17.73 0.77 22.06
N THR A 255 18.75 1.60 22.13
CA THR A 255 20.08 1.27 22.63
C THR A 255 20.60 2.45 23.47
N VAL A 256 21.87 2.41 23.88
CA VAL A 256 22.53 3.48 24.60
C VAL A 256 23.79 3.93 23.88
N LEU A 257 24.19 5.19 24.06
CA LEU A 257 25.48 5.67 23.55
C LEU A 257 26.63 4.95 24.26
N PRO A 258 27.60 4.39 23.52
CA PRO A 258 28.68 3.58 24.09
C PRO A 258 29.82 4.41 24.70
N ASP A 259 29.89 5.71 24.40
CA ASP A 259 30.96 6.63 24.80
C ASP A 259 30.42 8.06 24.91
N ASP A 260 31.18 8.96 25.56
CA ASP A 260 30.91 10.40 25.55
C ASP A 260 31.21 11.02 24.17
N ILE A 261 30.21 11.67 23.58
CA ILE A 261 30.27 12.28 22.24
C ILE A 261 30.29 13.80 22.38
N LEU A 262 31.48 14.34 22.68
CA LEU A 262 31.68 15.77 22.90
C LEU A 262 31.65 16.62 21.62
N GLN A 263 31.87 16.00 20.46
CA GLN A 263 31.79 16.62 19.13
C GLN A 263 30.84 15.81 18.26
N PRO A 264 30.10 16.42 17.33
CA PRO A 264 29.12 15.70 16.53
C PRO A 264 29.75 14.51 15.78
N VAL A 265 29.22 13.31 16.02
CA VAL A 265 29.62 12.08 15.33
C VAL A 265 28.46 11.62 14.45
N LEU A 266 28.82 11.10 13.26
CA LEU A 266 27.86 10.61 12.30
C LEU A 266 27.22 9.30 12.80
N LEU A 267 25.93 9.34 13.06
CA LEU A 267 25.08 8.18 13.25
C LEU A 267 24.53 7.78 11.88
N SER A 268 24.88 6.61 11.38
CA SER A 268 24.51 6.17 10.03
C SER A 268 24.05 4.72 10.01
N VAL A 269 23.29 4.37 8.98
CA VAL A 269 22.86 2.99 8.74
C VAL A 269 23.64 2.44 7.57
N LEU A 270 24.20 1.24 7.75
CA LEU A 270 24.91 0.56 6.67
C LEU A 270 23.93 0.15 5.57
N GLU A 271 24.39 0.22 4.31
CA GLU A 271 23.71 -0.39 3.15
C GLU A 271 22.22 -0.03 3.02
N ASN A 272 21.85 1.19 3.41
CA ASN A 272 20.46 1.69 3.33
C ASN A 272 19.44 0.87 4.15
N GLY A 273 19.89 0.27 5.27
CA GLY A 273 19.05 -0.62 6.08
C GLY A 273 17.96 0.03 6.95
N ILE A 274 17.49 1.23 6.62
CA ILE A 274 16.28 1.83 7.23
C ILE A 274 15.09 1.52 6.33
N HIS A 275 14.19 0.67 6.79
CA HIS A 275 13.00 0.27 6.06
C HIS A 275 11.74 0.66 6.87
N ASP A 276 11.17 1.86 6.71
CA ASP A 276 11.47 2.85 5.65
C ASP A 276 11.79 4.26 6.17
N LEU A 277 11.29 4.63 7.35
CA LEU A 277 11.55 5.94 7.97
C LEU A 277 11.79 5.78 9.46
N ALA A 278 12.88 6.32 9.99
CA ALA A 278 13.23 6.28 11.41
C ALA A 278 13.29 7.68 12.01
N TYR A 279 12.47 7.95 13.02
CA TYR A 279 12.58 9.14 13.86
C TYR A 279 13.59 8.87 14.97
N VAL A 280 14.70 9.62 15.00
CA VAL A 280 15.77 9.44 15.99
C VAL A 280 15.54 10.37 17.18
N LEU A 281 15.54 9.80 18.39
CA LEU A 281 15.45 10.55 19.64
C LEU A 281 16.64 10.22 20.54
N LEU A 282 17.17 11.23 21.22
CA LEU A 282 18.20 11.07 22.25
C LEU A 282 17.64 11.58 23.58
N ASN A 283 17.56 10.71 24.59
CA ASN A 283 16.88 10.97 25.86
C ASN A 283 15.46 11.54 25.68
N GLY A 284 14.76 11.06 24.64
CA GLY A 284 13.42 11.51 24.27
C GLY A 284 13.33 12.84 23.52
N GLU A 285 14.45 13.51 23.25
CA GLU A 285 14.50 14.71 22.41
C GLU A 285 14.72 14.32 20.94
N TYR A 286 13.86 14.83 20.04
CA TYR A 286 13.95 14.55 18.61
C TYR A 286 15.20 15.18 17.97
N LYS A 287 15.99 14.38 17.25
CA LYS A 287 17.23 14.80 16.59
C LYS A 287 17.15 14.85 15.07
N GLY A 288 16.17 14.17 14.47
CA GLY A 288 15.98 14.14 13.02
C GLY A 288 15.43 12.80 12.53
N THR A 289 15.35 12.66 11.22
CA THR A 289 14.86 11.45 10.54
C THR A 289 15.92 10.84 9.66
N LEU A 290 15.94 9.51 9.61
CA LEU A 290 16.63 8.71 8.60
C LEU A 290 15.57 8.10 7.68
N GLU A 291 15.76 8.17 6.38
CA GLU A 291 14.79 7.77 5.36
C GLU A 291 15.46 6.94 4.27
N ARG A 292 14.84 5.79 3.94
CA ARG A 292 15.27 4.87 2.88
C ARG A 292 15.53 5.60 1.57
N ASP A 293 16.68 5.33 0.95
CA ASP A 293 17.12 5.89 -0.33
C ASP A 293 17.25 7.43 -0.37
N ARG A 294 17.14 8.12 0.77
CA ARG A 294 17.20 9.60 0.83
C ARG A 294 18.19 10.11 1.88
N VAL A 295 17.94 9.81 3.16
CA VAL A 295 18.74 10.33 4.28
C VAL A 295 19.19 9.16 5.15
N ASN A 296 20.45 8.75 5.02
CA ASN A 296 20.96 7.56 5.72
C ASN A 296 21.82 7.87 6.95
N ALA A 297 22.04 9.15 7.27
CA ALA A 297 22.85 9.55 8.41
C ALA A 297 22.45 10.91 9.00
N ILE A 298 22.67 11.07 10.31
CA ILE A 298 22.55 12.34 11.05
C ILE A 298 23.72 12.50 12.01
N ASN A 299 24.06 13.74 12.36
CA ASN A 299 25.08 14.01 13.37
C ASN A 299 24.45 14.05 14.76
N ILE A 300 25.07 13.37 15.73
CA ILE A 300 24.61 13.36 17.13
C ILE A 300 25.72 13.75 18.09
N THR A 301 25.34 14.34 19.22
CA THR A 301 26.18 14.56 20.42
C THR A 301 25.42 14.05 21.63
N GLY A 302 26.14 13.60 22.66
CA GLY A 302 25.53 12.99 23.86
C GLY A 302 26.58 12.46 24.83
N GLN A 303 26.12 11.87 25.92
CA GLN A 303 26.95 11.30 26.98
C GLN A 303 26.85 9.78 26.97
N LEU A 304 27.88 9.12 27.52
CA LEU A 304 27.88 7.68 27.77
C LEU A 304 26.60 7.27 28.51
N GLY A 305 25.88 6.30 27.97
CA GLY A 305 24.67 5.76 28.58
C GLY A 305 23.38 6.52 28.25
N ASP A 306 23.43 7.62 27.49
CA ASP A 306 22.22 8.29 27.00
C ASP A 306 21.39 7.32 26.15
N SER A 307 20.06 7.36 26.34
CA SER A 307 19.11 6.52 25.61
C SER A 307 18.98 7.01 24.17
N LEU A 308 19.29 6.15 23.21
CA LEU A 308 19.14 6.40 21.79
C LEU A 308 18.00 5.55 21.24
N ASP A 309 16.96 6.22 20.74
CA ASP A 309 15.71 5.65 20.27
C ASP A 309 15.53 5.88 18.78
N PHE A 310 15.08 4.84 18.08
CA PHE A 310 14.64 4.89 16.68
C PHE A 310 13.21 4.41 16.63
N LEU A 311 12.26 5.33 16.46
CA LEU A 311 10.89 4.96 16.10
C LEU A 311 10.85 4.74 14.59
N VAL A 312 10.79 3.49 14.15
CA VAL A 312 10.79 3.11 12.75
C VAL A 312 9.38 2.87 12.27
N GLU A 313 9.02 3.48 11.14
CA GLU A 313 7.76 3.32 10.43
C GLU A 313 7.96 2.42 9.21
N SER A 314 7.08 1.43 9.06
CA SER A 314 6.90 0.68 7.81
C SER A 314 5.93 1.45 6.91
N MET A 315 6.42 1.99 5.78
CA MET A 315 5.62 2.82 4.87
C MET A 315 4.88 2.02 3.79
N GLY A 316 4.91 0.68 3.89
CA GLY A 316 4.24 -0.25 2.96
C GLY A 316 5.23 -1.18 2.27
N HIS A 317 4.94 -2.48 2.23
CA HIS A 317 5.78 -3.45 1.53
C HIS A 317 5.75 -3.25 0.02
N ILE A 318 6.90 -3.45 -0.63
CA ILE A 318 6.99 -3.45 -2.08
C ILE A 318 6.06 -4.55 -2.64
N ASN A 319 5.14 -4.18 -3.53
CA ASN A 319 4.10 -5.07 -4.06
C ASN A 319 4.25 -5.40 -5.55
N PHE A 320 5.29 -4.87 -6.21
CA PHE A 320 5.62 -5.18 -7.60
C PHE A 320 7.14 -5.27 -7.82
N GLY A 321 7.57 -6.22 -8.66
CA GLY A 321 8.96 -6.38 -9.07
C GLY A 321 9.81 -7.31 -8.19
N ALA A 322 11.13 -7.22 -8.35
CA ALA A 322 12.07 -8.31 -8.05
C ALA A 322 12.59 -8.42 -6.60
N ASN A 323 11.98 -7.76 -5.61
CA ASN A 323 12.50 -7.80 -4.24
C ASN A 323 11.54 -8.50 -3.25
N ASN A 324 11.61 -9.82 -3.20
CA ASN A 324 10.75 -10.69 -2.37
C ASN A 324 11.02 -10.62 -0.87
N SER A 325 11.88 -9.72 -0.43
CA SER A 325 12.37 -9.67 0.94
C SER A 325 12.46 -8.23 1.40
N ASP A 326 11.39 -7.48 1.16
CA ASP A 326 11.20 -6.13 1.67
C ASP A 326 10.87 -6.14 3.17
N PHE A 327 11.70 -6.80 3.97
CA PHE A 327 11.61 -6.80 5.41
C PHE A 327 11.66 -5.37 5.94
N LYS A 328 10.90 -5.10 7.01
CA LYS A 328 10.78 -3.75 7.58
C LYS A 328 11.55 -3.60 8.87
N GLY A 329 11.77 -2.34 9.26
CA GLY A 329 12.52 -1.96 10.45
C GLY A 329 13.98 -1.63 10.15
N LEU A 330 14.84 -1.93 11.12
CA LEU A 330 16.29 -1.83 10.97
C LEU A 330 16.82 -3.16 10.39
N THR A 331 17.05 -3.20 9.08
CA THR A 331 17.49 -4.43 8.38
C THR A 331 19.00 -4.63 8.44
N HIS A 332 19.75 -3.56 8.72
CA HIS A 332 21.20 -3.58 8.86
C HIS A 332 21.63 -2.84 10.14
N ASN A 333 22.90 -3.04 10.51
CA ASN A 333 23.46 -2.43 11.70
C ASN A 333 23.56 -0.91 11.60
N ILE A 334 23.33 -0.26 12.74
CA ILE A 334 23.57 1.16 12.93
C ILE A 334 25.00 1.36 13.41
N THR A 335 25.69 2.35 12.84
CA THR A 335 27.03 2.75 13.24
C THR A 335 27.04 4.17 13.79
N LEU A 336 27.83 4.38 14.83
CA LEU A 336 28.23 5.69 15.31
C LEU A 336 29.70 5.89 14.96
N GLY A 337 29.97 6.71 13.94
CA GLY A 337 31.28 6.76 13.31
C GLY A 337 31.65 5.39 12.74
N SER A 338 32.73 4.78 13.22
CA SER A 338 33.14 3.42 12.84
C SER A 338 32.65 2.32 13.80
N THR A 339 31.93 2.67 14.87
CA THR A 339 31.52 1.72 15.91
C THR A 339 30.11 1.21 15.64
N ILE A 340 29.93 -0.11 15.53
CA ILE A 340 28.60 -0.72 15.42
C ILE A 340 27.90 -0.65 16.78
N LEU A 341 26.67 -0.12 16.79
CA LEU A 341 25.81 -0.13 17.97
C LEU A 341 25.21 -1.52 18.22
N SER A 342 25.15 -1.91 19.48
CA SER A 342 24.70 -3.23 19.91
C SER A 342 23.78 -3.13 21.14
N ASN A 343 23.33 -4.29 21.66
CA ASN A 343 22.47 -4.39 22.85
C ASN A 343 21.16 -3.62 22.69
N TRP A 344 20.35 -4.09 21.75
CA TRP A 344 19.08 -3.50 21.37
C TRP A 344 17.94 -4.03 22.24
N LEU A 345 17.11 -3.11 22.71
CA LEU A 345 15.76 -3.36 23.19
C LEU A 345 14.79 -3.00 22.06
N ILE A 346 13.91 -3.93 21.69
CA ILE A 346 13.02 -3.78 20.53
C ILE A 346 11.58 -3.94 21.02
N TYR A 347 10.76 -2.93 20.75
CA TYR A 347 9.38 -2.84 21.22
C TYR A 347 8.43 -2.82 20.01
N PRO A 348 7.75 -3.95 19.73
CA PRO A 348 6.59 -3.94 18.85
C PRO A 348 5.48 -3.06 19.42
N LEU A 349 4.78 -2.30 18.58
CA LEU A 349 3.80 -1.30 19.02
C LEU A 349 2.39 -1.63 18.53
N ASP A 350 1.48 -1.89 19.46
CA ASP A 350 0.06 -2.12 19.22
C ASP A 350 -0.73 -0.81 19.39
N ILE A 351 -0.49 0.14 18.47
CA ILE A 351 -1.09 1.48 18.51
C ILE A 351 -2.60 1.40 18.28
N ASP A 352 -3.05 0.59 17.31
CA ASP A 352 -4.48 0.49 16.97
C ASP A 352 -5.31 0.00 18.17
N SER A 353 -4.84 -1.02 18.91
CA SER A 353 -5.56 -1.49 20.11
C SER A 353 -5.54 -0.44 21.23
N ALA A 354 -4.42 0.28 21.40
CA ALA A 354 -4.33 1.34 22.40
C ALA A 354 -5.26 2.53 22.08
N VAL A 355 -5.47 2.85 20.80
CA VAL A 355 -6.42 3.87 20.36
C VAL A 355 -7.87 3.37 20.49
N ALA A 356 -8.13 2.09 20.23
CA ALA A 356 -9.46 1.50 20.30
C ALA A 356 -10.02 1.33 21.73
N GLN A 357 -9.18 1.09 22.73
CA GLN A 357 -9.58 0.83 24.12
C GLN A 357 -9.89 2.08 24.97
N GLU A 358 -10.26 3.19 24.32
CA GLU A 358 -10.33 4.54 24.88
C GLU A 358 -8.93 5.11 25.25
N TRP A 359 -8.59 6.20 24.55
CA TRP A 359 -7.27 6.85 24.44
C TRP A 359 -6.39 6.90 25.70
N PRO A 360 -5.04 6.88 25.52
CA PRO A 360 -4.08 6.90 26.62
C PRO A 360 -4.35 8.00 27.67
N PRO A 361 -3.98 7.74 28.95
CA PRO A 361 -4.16 8.70 30.02
C PRO A 361 -3.52 10.04 29.65
N TYR A 362 -4.19 11.15 30.00
CA TYR A 362 -3.57 12.47 29.91
C TYR A 362 -2.37 12.50 30.86
N VAL A 363 -1.17 12.75 30.34
CA VAL A 363 0.03 12.93 31.15
C VAL A 363 0.35 14.42 31.17
N PRO A 364 0.14 15.14 32.31
CA PRO A 364 0.25 16.60 32.37
C PRO A 364 1.67 17.15 32.17
N GLN A 365 2.70 16.30 32.19
CA GLN A 365 4.11 16.66 32.12
C GLN A 365 4.82 15.83 31.05
N SER A 366 4.54 16.12 29.78
CA SER A 366 5.40 15.67 28.69
C SER A 366 6.65 16.54 28.68
N ASN A 367 7.81 15.95 29.01
CA ASN A 367 9.09 16.65 29.00
C ASN A 367 9.63 16.88 27.57
N SER A 368 9.02 16.29 26.55
CA SER A 368 9.43 16.40 25.15
C SER A 368 8.30 16.98 24.30
N THR A 369 8.59 18.04 23.54
CA THR A 369 7.61 18.76 22.71
C THR A 369 7.92 18.70 21.20
N ALA A 370 9.05 18.12 20.80
CA ALA A 370 9.56 18.21 19.42
C ALA A 370 9.61 16.87 18.65
N GLY A 371 9.07 15.78 19.21
CA GLY A 371 9.11 14.44 18.61
C GLY A 371 7.73 13.79 18.39
N PRO A 372 7.70 12.50 18.00
CA PRO A 372 6.46 11.74 17.85
C PRO A 372 5.57 11.83 19.09
N ALA A 373 4.30 12.16 18.87
CA ALA A 373 3.34 12.38 19.94
C ALA A 373 1.90 12.18 19.46
N PHE A 374 1.01 11.95 20.40
CA PHE A 374 -0.42 11.84 20.15
C PHE A 374 -1.12 13.16 20.44
N TYR A 375 -2.02 13.54 19.55
CA TYR A 375 -2.86 14.73 19.66
C TYR A 375 -4.31 14.32 19.50
N THR A 376 -5.18 14.85 20.34
CA THR A 376 -6.58 14.39 20.40
C THR A 376 -7.52 15.57 20.51
N GLY A 377 -8.63 15.52 19.79
CA GLY A 377 -9.71 16.48 19.89
C GLY A 377 -11.06 15.78 19.78
N VAL A 378 -12.09 16.50 20.18
CA VAL A 378 -13.48 16.02 20.08
C VAL A 378 -14.27 17.08 19.34
N PHE A 379 -15.13 16.63 18.44
CA PHE A 379 -16.11 17.47 17.79
C PHE A 379 -17.49 16.82 17.88
N LYS A 380 -18.54 17.62 17.80
CA LYS A 380 -19.91 17.13 17.77
C LYS A 380 -20.44 17.24 16.36
N THR A 381 -21.08 16.18 15.88
CA THR A 381 -21.82 16.25 14.62
C THR A 381 -23.13 17.03 14.86
N PRO A 382 -23.64 17.77 13.87
CA PRO A 382 -24.91 18.48 13.97
C PRO A 382 -26.13 17.54 13.85
N GLY A 383 -25.99 16.26 14.22
CA GLY A 383 -26.98 15.20 13.97
C GLY A 383 -26.97 14.65 12.55
N ILE A 384 -25.91 14.93 11.78
CA ILE A 384 -25.71 14.49 10.39
C ILE A 384 -24.45 13.63 10.32
N ASN A 385 -24.53 12.52 9.58
CA ASN A 385 -23.42 11.59 9.33
C ASN A 385 -23.11 11.56 7.82
N TYR A 386 -22.69 12.69 7.28
CA TYR A 386 -22.25 12.82 5.89
C TYR A 386 -20.75 12.65 5.78
N ASP A 387 -20.31 12.20 4.61
CA ASP A 387 -18.90 12.03 4.30
C ASP A 387 -18.16 13.38 4.41
N THR A 388 -16.89 13.33 4.74
CA THR A 388 -16.01 14.49 4.84
C THR A 388 -14.59 14.10 4.50
N TYR A 389 -13.75 15.09 4.20
CA TYR A 389 -12.31 14.93 4.07
C TYR A 389 -11.64 15.69 5.20
N VAL A 390 -10.60 15.10 5.77
CA VAL A 390 -9.78 15.75 6.81
C VAL A 390 -8.57 16.38 6.13
N LYS A 391 -8.22 17.60 6.53
CA LYS A 391 -7.02 18.29 6.08
C LYS A 391 -6.19 18.73 7.28
N PHE A 392 -4.88 18.64 7.15
CA PHE A 392 -3.93 18.90 8.24
C PHE A 392 -3.01 20.10 7.93
N PRO A 393 -3.52 21.34 7.84
CA PRO A 393 -2.67 22.50 7.60
C PRO A 393 -1.71 22.71 8.77
N GLY A 394 -0.41 22.85 8.48
CA GLY A 394 0.64 23.05 9.48
C GLY A 394 1.18 21.77 10.13
N TRP A 395 0.61 20.61 9.80
CA TRP A 395 1.17 19.31 10.17
C TRP A 395 2.20 18.86 9.14
N SER A 396 2.99 17.85 9.48
CA SER A 396 4.03 17.30 8.61
C SER A 396 3.70 15.88 8.14
N LYS A 397 3.75 14.89 9.04
CA LYS A 397 3.51 13.48 8.74
C LYS A 397 2.97 12.78 9.99
N GLY A 398 2.07 11.81 9.82
CA GLY A 398 1.53 11.00 10.90
C GLY A 398 0.43 10.07 10.42
N GLN A 399 -0.29 9.49 11.37
CA GLN A 399 -1.43 8.61 11.18
C GLN A 399 -2.66 9.22 11.87
N ILE A 400 -3.86 9.07 11.30
CA ILE A 400 -5.10 9.56 11.92
C ILE A 400 -6.09 8.43 12.21
N TRP A 401 -6.71 8.51 13.39
CA TRP A 401 -7.88 7.72 13.75
C TRP A 401 -9.08 8.61 14.03
N ILE A 402 -10.25 8.18 13.60
CA ILE A 402 -11.54 8.76 14.02
C ILE A 402 -12.36 7.65 14.67
N ASN A 403 -12.73 7.84 15.94
CA ASN A 403 -13.49 6.85 16.72
C ASN A 403 -12.88 5.43 16.69
N GLY A 404 -11.55 5.34 16.76
CA GLY A 404 -10.81 4.07 16.72
C GLY A 404 -10.57 3.50 15.31
N PHE A 405 -11.17 4.07 14.27
CA PHE A 405 -10.94 3.63 12.90
C PHE A 405 -9.72 4.34 12.31
N ASN A 406 -8.73 3.56 11.89
CA ASN A 406 -7.48 4.05 11.29
C ASN A 406 -7.72 4.45 9.83
N LEU A 407 -7.65 5.76 9.55
CA LEU A 407 -7.93 6.28 8.20
C LEU A 407 -6.74 6.17 7.26
N GLY A 408 -5.54 5.94 7.78
CA GLY A 408 -4.30 5.97 6.99
C GLY A 408 -3.43 7.19 7.25
#